data_AF-B9XIJ0-F1
#
_entry.id   AF-B9XIJ0-F1
#
_cell.length_a   1.000
_cell.length_b   1.000
_cell.length_c   1.000
_cell.angle_alpha   90.00
_cell.angle_beta   90.00
_cell.angle_gamma   90.00
#
_symmetry.space_group_name_H-M   'P 1'
#
loop_
_entity.id
_entity.type
_entity.pdbx_description
1 polymer ?
#
loop_
_entity_poly.entity_id
_entity_poly.type
_entity_poly.pdbx_seq_one_letter_code
_entity_poly.pdbx_strand_id
1 'polypeptide(L)'
;QLAQEVKEERNARLLSLVNELAGHRYDRYVGEQVEILVEGESKKNSTRMMGRTRTNKIVVFDGSERHRGHLMDVKINRAGSFTLYGDPAIINMD
;
A
#
# COMPACT_ATOMS: atom_id res chain seq x y z
N GLN A 1 -21.32 30.14 12.10
CA GLN A 1 -20.52 28.89 11.95
C GLN A 1 -21.35 27.71 12.48
N LEU A 2 -21.20 26.49 11.95
CA LEU A 2 -21.99 25.31 12.40
C LEU A 2 -21.57 24.80 13.79
N ALA A 3 -22.50 24.14 14.48
CA ALA A 3 -22.24 23.43 15.74
C ALA A 3 -21.17 22.33 15.57
N GLN A 4 -20.42 22.06 16.62
CA GLN A 4 -19.30 21.12 16.58
C GLN A 4 -19.75 19.69 16.27
N GLU A 5 -20.81 19.23 16.91
CA GLU A 5 -21.40 17.90 16.69
C GLU A 5 -21.78 17.67 15.21
N VAL A 6 -22.40 18.66 14.56
CA VAL A 6 -22.76 18.57 13.13
C VAL A 6 -21.53 18.45 12.23
N LYS A 7 -20.42 19.10 12.60
CA LYS A 7 -19.16 18.99 11.83
C LYS A 7 -18.55 17.61 11.99
N GLU A 8 -18.54 17.08 13.21
CA GLU A 8 -18.00 15.76 13.54
C GLU A 8 -18.80 14.65 12.86
N GLU A 9 -20.13 14.72 12.94
CA GLU A 9 -21.03 13.76 12.29
C GLU A 9 -20.80 13.71 10.77
N ARG A 10 -20.71 14.88 10.12
CA ARG A 10 -20.45 14.98 8.68
C ARG A 10 -19.06 14.46 8.32
N ASN A 11 -18.05 14.77 9.13
CA ASN A 11 -16.69 14.31 8.90
C ASN A 11 -16.59 12.79 9.04
N ALA A 12 -17.22 12.21 10.06
CA ALA A 12 -17.27 10.76 10.27
C ALA A 12 -17.93 10.06 9.06
N ARG A 13 -19.09 10.55 8.61
CA ARG A 13 -19.79 10.01 7.44
C ARG A 13 -18.94 10.07 6.17
N LEU A 14 -18.25 11.19 5.94
CA LEU A 14 -17.33 11.36 4.81
C LEU A 14 -16.15 10.39 4.90
N LEU A 15 -15.51 10.28 6.08
CA LEU A 15 -14.38 9.38 6.28
C LEU A 15 -14.78 7.92 6.07
N SER A 16 -15.96 7.49 6.54
CA SER A 16 -16.49 6.16 6.29
C SER A 16 -16.59 5.86 4.79
N LEU A 17 -17.19 6.76 4.01
CA LEU A 17 -17.32 6.59 2.57
C LEU A 17 -15.96 6.59 1.86
N VAL A 18 -15.04 7.48 2.24
CA VAL A 18 -13.70 7.55 1.65
C VAL A 18 -12.92 6.27 1.94
N ASN A 19 -13.02 5.72 3.15
CA ASN A 19 -12.33 4.50 3.54
C ASN A 19 -12.88 3.28 2.79
N GLU A 20 -14.19 3.18 2.60
CA GLU A 20 -14.83 2.13 1.80
C GLU A 20 -14.32 2.15 0.34
N LEU A 21 -14.37 3.33 -0.30
CA LEU A 21 -13.88 3.50 -1.66
C LEU A 21 -12.37 3.25 -1.78
N ALA A 22 -11.59 3.63 -0.78
CA ALA A 22 -10.17 3.33 -0.73
C ALA A 22 -9.92 1.82 -0.65
N GLY A 23 -10.65 1.10 0.22
CA GLY A 23 -10.57 -0.36 0.33
C GLY A 23 -10.79 -1.05 -1.01
N HIS A 24 -11.91 -0.73 -1.69
CA HIS A 24 -12.21 -1.28 -3.02
C HIS A 24 -11.14 -0.98 -4.08
N ARG A 25 -10.44 0.16 -3.99
CA ARG A 25 -9.34 0.48 -4.91
C ARG A 25 -8.09 -0.31 -4.59
N TYR A 26 -7.79 -0.54 -3.32
CA TYR A 26 -6.65 -1.34 -2.88
C TYR A 26 -6.86 -2.83 -3.22
N ASP A 27 -8.07 -3.35 -3.05
CA ASP A 27 -8.40 -4.74 -3.38
C ASP A 27 -8.17 -5.08 -4.85
N ARG A 28 -8.36 -4.11 -5.76
CA ARG A 28 -8.08 -4.30 -7.20
C ARG A 28 -6.61 -4.53 -7.52
N TYR A 29 -5.69 -4.22 -6.60
CA TYR A 29 -4.28 -4.51 -6.80
C TYR A 29 -3.96 -5.97 -6.47
N VAL A 30 -4.79 -6.69 -5.72
CA VAL A 30 -4.51 -8.09 -5.38
C VAL A 30 -4.48 -8.91 -6.66
N GLY A 31 -3.37 -9.62 -6.87
CA GLY A 31 -3.11 -10.35 -8.10
C GLY A 31 -2.44 -9.52 -9.20
N GLU A 32 -2.25 -8.21 -9.03
CA GLU A 32 -1.52 -7.37 -10.00
C GLU A 32 -0.02 -7.35 -9.72
N GLN A 33 0.76 -7.09 -10.76
CA GLN A 33 2.17 -6.74 -10.64
C GLN A 33 2.30 -5.22 -10.62
N VAL A 34 3.02 -4.69 -9.63
CA VAL A 34 3.23 -3.25 -9.50
C VAL A 34 4.71 -2.92 -9.34
N GLU A 35 5.16 -1.93 -10.08
CA GLU A 35 6.48 -1.34 -9.89
C GLU A 35 6.50 -0.46 -8.63
N ILE A 36 7.53 -0.64 -7.81
CA ILE A 36 7.79 0.17 -6.62
C ILE A 36 9.21 0.71 -6.62
N LEU A 37 9.40 1.89 -6.03
CA LEU A 37 10.70 2.34 -5.55
C LEU A 37 10.90 1.84 -4.12
N VAL A 38 11.93 1.03 -3.87
CA VAL A 38 12.23 0.51 -2.53
C VAL A 38 12.92 1.59 -1.69
N GLU A 39 12.32 1.94 -0.54
CA GLU A 39 12.81 3.03 0.32
C GLU A 39 13.65 2.53 1.51
N GLY A 40 13.40 1.29 1.98
CA GLY A 40 14.12 0.70 3.10
C GLY A 40 13.26 -0.30 3.88
N GLU A 41 13.60 -0.50 5.16
CA GLU A 41 12.83 -1.37 6.06
C GLU A 41 11.42 -0.83 6.35
N SER A 42 10.46 -1.75 6.52
CA SER A 42 9.12 -1.40 6.94
C SER A 42 9.11 -0.89 8.37
N LYS A 43 8.52 0.30 8.59
CA LYS A 43 8.43 0.94 9.91
C LYS A 43 7.80 0.07 11.00
N LYS A 44 6.93 -0.86 10.62
CA LYS A 44 6.21 -1.75 11.56
C LYS A 44 6.85 -3.12 11.71
N ASN A 45 7.75 -3.51 10.81
CA ASN A 45 8.43 -4.79 10.84
C ASN A 45 9.77 -4.68 10.09
N SER A 46 10.86 -4.59 10.84
CA SER A 46 12.22 -4.49 10.28
C SER A 46 12.68 -5.74 9.54
N THR A 47 11.99 -6.88 9.66
CA THR A 47 12.30 -8.08 8.86
C THR A 47 11.78 -7.99 7.43
N ARG A 48 11.01 -6.95 7.09
CA ARG A 48 10.44 -6.73 5.76
C ARG A 48 10.90 -5.41 5.17
N MET A 49 10.96 -5.36 3.85
CA MET A 49 11.22 -4.12 3.12
C MET A 49 9.92 -3.41 2.78
N MET A 50 10.02 -2.11 2.56
CA MET A 50 8.95 -1.29 2.04
C MET A 50 9.41 -0.43 0.86
N GLY A 51 8.46 -0.17 -0.02
CA GLY A 51 8.61 0.79 -1.11
C GLY A 51 7.29 1.46 -1.43
N ARG A 52 7.33 2.31 -2.44
CA ARG A 52 6.17 3.04 -2.90
C ARG A 52 5.96 2.88 -4.39
N THR A 53 4.71 2.64 -4.78
CA THR A 53 4.32 2.71 -6.20
C THR A 53 4.44 4.14 -6.72
N ARG A 54 4.37 4.32 -8.04
CA ARG A 54 4.30 5.64 -8.70
C ARG A 54 3.14 6.53 -8.21
N THR A 55 2.08 5.91 -7.68
CA THR A 55 0.93 6.63 -7.08
C THR A 55 1.04 6.75 -5.56
N ASN A 56 2.25 6.63 -5.03
CA ASN A 56 2.59 6.82 -3.62
C ASN A 56 1.95 5.80 -2.64
N LYS A 57 1.44 4.66 -3.15
CA LYS A 57 0.93 3.58 -2.28
C LYS A 57 2.07 2.82 -1.65
N ILE A 58 1.97 2.57 -0.35
CA ILE A 58 2.94 1.77 0.39
C ILE A 58 2.77 0.30 0.02
N VAL A 59 3.89 -0.33 -0.31
CA VAL A 59 3.98 -1.78 -0.54
C VAL A 59 5.01 -2.35 0.41
N VAL A 60 4.62 -3.38 1.16
CA VAL A 60 5.50 -4.13 2.06
C VAL A 60 5.72 -5.51 1.47
N PHE A 61 6.97 -5.95 1.39
CA PHE A 61 7.33 -7.21 0.75
C PHE A 61 8.51 -7.89 1.43
N ASP A 62 8.66 -9.19 1.20
CA ASP A 62 9.81 -9.95 1.66
C ASP A 62 11.00 -9.67 0.74
N GLY A 63 12.02 -8.98 1.28
CA GLY A 63 13.19 -8.52 0.55
C GLY A 63 14.35 -8.20 1.48
N SER A 64 15.45 -7.76 0.92
CA SER A 64 16.66 -7.36 1.65
C SER A 64 17.14 -5.94 1.33
N GLU A 65 18.01 -5.42 2.19
CA GLU A 65 18.53 -4.05 2.14
C GLU A 65 19.20 -3.70 0.79
N ARG A 66 19.74 -4.70 0.07
CA ARG A 66 20.33 -4.51 -1.27
C ARG A 66 19.35 -3.90 -2.29
N HIS A 67 18.04 -4.05 -2.06
CA HIS A 67 17.02 -3.53 -2.97
C HIS A 67 16.76 -2.04 -2.77
N ARG A 68 17.21 -1.41 -1.66
CA ARG A 68 16.99 0.01 -1.41
C ARG A 68 17.46 0.87 -2.59
N GLY A 69 16.65 1.85 -2.97
CA GLY A 69 16.94 2.77 -4.08
C GLY A 69 16.64 2.21 -5.48
N HIS A 70 16.26 0.94 -5.59
CA HIS A 70 15.94 0.31 -6.87
C HIS A 70 14.44 0.34 -7.16
N LEU A 71 14.11 0.41 -8.44
CA LEU A 71 12.78 0.07 -8.95
C LEU A 71 12.67 -1.44 -9.08
N MET A 72 11.54 -2.00 -8.63
CA MET A 72 11.31 -3.44 -8.69
C MET A 72 9.82 -3.74 -8.82
N ASP A 73 9.49 -4.80 -9.57
CA ASP A 73 8.14 -5.33 -9.64
C ASP A 73 7.83 -6.22 -8.45
N VAL A 74 6.65 -6.02 -7.85
CA VAL A 74 6.12 -6.80 -6.74
C VAL A 74 4.75 -7.32 -7.13
N LYS A 75 4.54 -8.63 -6.97
CA LYS A 75 3.23 -9.26 -7.10
C LYS A 75 2.45 -9.05 -5.81
N ILE A 76 1.34 -8.34 -5.87
CA ILE A 76 0.52 -8.07 -4.69
C ILE A 76 -0.31 -9.31 -4.35
N ASN A 77 -0.17 -9.79 -3.11
CA ASN A 77 -0.90 -10.95 -2.57
C ASN A 77 -2.04 -10.54 -1.63
N ARG A 78 -1.98 -9.35 -1.03
CA ARG A 78 -2.97 -8.86 -0.07
C ARG A 78 -3.03 -7.34 -0.03
N ALA A 79 -4.24 -6.81 0.12
CA ALA A 79 -4.49 -5.42 0.45
C ALA A 79 -4.90 -5.25 1.92
N GLY A 80 -4.37 -4.22 2.57
CA GLY A 80 -4.94 -3.62 3.79
C GLY A 80 -5.50 -2.23 3.47
N SER A 81 -6.04 -1.53 4.48
CA SER A 81 -6.75 -0.24 4.27
C SER A 81 -5.96 0.81 3.48
N PHE A 82 -4.64 0.89 3.70
CA PHE A 82 -3.75 1.85 3.02
C PHE A 82 -2.36 1.27 2.74
N THR A 83 -2.25 -0.05 2.65
CA THR A 83 -0.96 -0.73 2.48
C THR A 83 -1.17 -2.00 1.67
N LEU A 84 -0.38 -2.17 0.63
CA LEU A 84 -0.32 -3.40 -0.14
C LEU A 84 0.78 -4.30 0.41
N TYR A 85 0.56 -5.60 0.29
CA TYR A 85 1.52 -6.63 0.66
C TYR A 85 1.73 -7.53 -0.55
N GLY A 86 2.97 -7.93 -0.76
CA GLY A 86 3.33 -8.74 -1.92
C GLY A 86 4.71 -9.33 -1.79
N ASP A 87 5.11 -10.02 -2.84
CA ASP A 87 6.41 -10.69 -2.96
C ASP A 87 7.12 -10.22 -4.23
N PRO A 88 8.46 -10.19 -4.28
CA PRO A 88 9.19 -9.84 -5.50
C PRO A 88 8.69 -10.65 -6.69
N ALA A 89 8.31 -9.98 -7.76
CA ALA A 89 7.89 -10.66 -8.98
C ALA A 89 9.10 -11.34 -9.61
N ILE A 90 9.11 -12.67 -9.66
CA ILE A 90 10.13 -13.42 -10.39
C ILE A 90 9.77 -13.35 -11.87
N ILE A 91 10.46 -12.49 -12.60
CA ILE A 91 10.38 -12.45 -14.06
C ILE A 91 11.33 -13.53 -14.59
N ASN A 92 10.80 -14.49 -15.36
CA ASN A 92 11.47 -15.64 -16.01
C ASN A 92 11.50 -16.95 -15.21
N MET A 93 10.38 -17.66 -15.15
CA MET A 93 10.29 -19.09 -14.83
C MET A 93 9.48 -19.83 -15.91
N ASP A 94 9.80 -19.57 -17.18
CA ASP A 94 9.40 -20.37 -18.34
C ASP A 94 10.66 -20.79 -19.11
#